data_AF-A0A656KEQ6-F1
#
_entry.id   AF-A0A656KEQ6-F1
#
_cell.length_a   1.000
_cell.length_b   1.000
_cell.length_c   1.000
_cell.angle_alpha   90.00
_cell.angle_beta   90.00
_cell.angle_gamma   90.00
#
_symmetry.space_group_name_H-M   'P 1'
#
loop_
_entity.id
_entity.type
_entity.pdbx_description
1 polymer ?
#
loop_
_entity_poly.entity_id
_entity_poly.type
_entity_poly.pdbx_seq_one_letter_code
_entity_poly.pdbx_strand_id
1 'polypeptide(L)'
;MPKAGATEEMPTTENGEEIGVREVDAQWYQEFDLPVTFSTWSQVTMLHMYLLVVRIRNMSPHLVQLWQKNLQDQFFFAAEDGMVINHEMTSGSVRAKYLKDLYVQWRGLIAAYDEDIRHLAQIVSYIRHTLQDLDGILAVPELVNFKFMNISAEKASIALPSKTMSEPFETDHKKQKV
;
A
#
# COMPACT_ATOMS: atom_id res chain seq x y z
N MET A 1 10.44 4.76 13.73
CA MET A 1 10.71 6.07 13.09
C MET A 1 12.23 6.29 13.11
N PRO A 2 12.86 6.87 12.07
CA PRO A 2 14.27 7.27 12.11
C PRO A 2 14.54 8.11 13.36
N LYS A 3 15.62 7.82 14.07
CA LYS A 3 16.05 8.63 15.22
C LYS A 3 17.23 9.49 14.79
N ALA A 4 17.20 10.77 15.19
CA ALA A 4 18.37 11.64 15.10
C ALA A 4 19.55 10.98 15.84
N GLY A 5 20.72 10.97 15.19
CA GLY A 5 21.95 10.49 15.81
C GLY A 5 22.41 11.49 16.87
N ALA A 6 22.93 11.02 18.01
CA ALA A 6 23.34 11.87 19.14
C ALA A 6 24.64 12.68 18.92
N THR A 7 25.04 13.00 17.67
CA THR A 7 26.33 13.66 17.37
C THR A 7 26.25 14.69 16.24
N GLU A 8 27.04 15.76 16.39
CA GLU A 8 26.92 17.15 15.86
C GLU A 8 26.88 17.40 14.33
N GLU A 9 26.94 16.41 13.44
CA GLU A 9 26.68 16.65 12.01
C GLU A 9 25.96 15.44 11.41
N MET A 10 24.63 15.53 11.28
CA MET A 10 23.85 14.49 10.62
C MET A 10 24.09 14.54 9.11
N PRO A 11 24.43 13.39 8.46
CA PRO A 11 24.60 13.37 7.02
C PRO A 11 23.27 13.73 6.35
N THR A 12 23.33 14.67 5.42
CA THR A 12 22.17 15.12 4.65
C THR A 12 22.20 14.53 3.24
N THR A 13 21.02 14.26 2.70
CA THR A 13 20.87 13.91 1.29
C THR A 13 21.14 15.12 0.40
N GLU A 14 21.28 14.91 -0.91
CA GLU A 14 21.39 15.98 -1.92
C GLU A 14 20.24 17.01 -1.87
N ASN A 15 19.08 16.59 -1.33
CA ASN A 15 17.89 17.41 -1.15
C ASN A 15 17.81 18.09 0.23
N GLY A 16 18.85 17.94 1.06
CA GLY A 16 18.92 18.53 2.39
C GLY A 16 18.14 17.78 3.48
N GLU A 17 17.61 16.59 3.21
CA GLU A 17 16.96 15.78 4.24
C GLU A 17 18.00 15.09 5.14
N GLU A 18 17.77 15.15 6.45
CA GLU A 18 18.59 14.46 7.45
C GLU A 18 18.42 12.94 7.36
N ILE A 19 19.57 12.24 7.37
CA ILE A 19 19.63 10.77 7.37
C ILE A 19 19.79 10.31 8.82
N GLY A 20 18.79 9.59 9.32
CA GLY A 20 18.77 9.00 10.65
C GLY A 20 19.63 7.75 10.79
N VAL A 21 19.74 7.25 12.02
CA VAL A 21 20.50 6.03 12.32
C VAL A 21 19.67 4.79 11.95
N ARG A 22 20.28 3.84 11.25
CA ARG A 22 19.62 2.57 10.89
C ARG A 22 19.43 1.70 12.14
N GLU A 23 18.19 1.29 12.44
CA GLU A 23 17.93 0.24 13.43
C GLU A 23 18.26 -1.14 12.83
N VAL A 24 18.69 -2.08 13.67
CA VAL A 24 19.15 -3.42 13.25
C VAL A 24 18.03 -4.21 12.53
N ASP A 25 16.78 -4.01 12.93
CA ASP A 25 15.60 -4.72 12.40
C ASP A 25 14.91 -3.97 11.23
N ALA A 26 15.54 -2.92 10.70
CA ALA A 26 14.92 -2.05 9.72
C ALA A 26 15.05 -2.59 8.28
N GLN A 27 14.42 -3.76 8.02
CA GLN A 27 14.57 -4.53 6.77
C GLN A 27 14.34 -3.72 5.50
N TRP A 28 13.31 -2.87 5.47
CA TRP A 28 12.99 -2.04 4.29
C TRP A 28 14.14 -1.14 3.85
N TYR A 29 14.96 -0.64 4.78
CA TYR A 29 16.08 0.22 4.43
C TYR A 29 17.28 -0.59 3.94
N GLN A 30 17.47 -1.80 4.47
CA GLN A 30 18.60 -2.66 4.14
C GLN A 30 18.41 -3.36 2.79
N GLU A 31 17.24 -3.96 2.57
CA GLU A 31 16.96 -4.78 1.39
C GLU A 31 16.86 -3.95 0.09
N PHE A 32 16.41 -2.70 0.21
CA PHE A 32 16.20 -1.80 -0.93
C PHE A 32 17.20 -0.65 -1.00
N ASP A 33 18.23 -0.67 -0.17
CA ASP A 33 19.24 0.39 -0.02
C ASP A 33 18.63 1.80 0.11
N LEU A 34 17.51 1.90 0.83
CA LEU A 34 16.81 3.16 0.99
C LEU A 34 17.50 4.02 2.06
N PRO A 35 17.59 5.34 1.84
CA PRO A 35 18.13 6.25 2.84
C PRO A 35 17.18 6.30 4.05
N VAL A 36 17.73 6.41 5.26
CA VAL A 36 16.93 6.40 6.49
C VAL A 36 16.42 7.82 6.79
N THR A 37 15.61 8.37 5.88
CA THR A 37 15.03 9.71 6.04
C THR A 37 13.58 9.66 6.51
N PHE A 38 13.07 10.82 6.94
CA PHE A 38 11.65 11.00 7.24
C PHE A 38 10.78 10.64 6.02
N SER A 39 11.18 11.07 4.82
CA SER A 39 10.45 10.83 3.58
C SER A 39 10.31 9.32 3.33
N THR A 40 11.40 8.57 3.38
CA THR A 40 11.38 7.11 3.23
C THR A 40 10.52 6.44 4.30
N TRP A 41 10.65 6.84 5.57
CA TRP A 41 9.79 6.31 6.63
C TRP A 41 8.32 6.58 6.36
N SER A 42 7.97 7.78 5.92
CA SER A 42 6.58 8.18 5.68
C SER A 42 5.97 7.38 4.52
N GLN A 43 6.72 7.18 3.43
CA GLN A 43 6.29 6.42 2.26
C GLN A 43 6.10 4.93 2.59
N VAL A 44 7.08 4.32 3.28
CA VAL A 44 6.99 2.92 3.73
C VAL A 44 5.84 2.75 4.71
N THR A 45 5.64 3.68 5.64
CA THR A 45 4.53 3.63 6.60
C THR A 45 3.18 3.75 5.90
N MET A 46 3.03 4.68 4.95
CA MET A 46 1.83 4.80 4.12
C MET A 46 1.56 3.53 3.32
N LEU A 47 2.58 2.85 2.80
CA LEU A 47 2.41 1.54 2.15
C LEU A 47 1.79 0.51 3.11
N HIS A 48 2.30 0.40 4.34
CA HIS A 48 1.72 -0.53 5.32
C HIS A 48 0.28 -0.13 5.70
N MET A 49 0.03 1.17 5.89
CA MET A 49 -1.32 1.67 6.14
C MET A 49 -2.27 1.32 5.00
N TYR A 50 -1.82 1.43 3.74
CA TYR A 50 -2.59 1.05 2.57
C TYR A 50 -3.02 -0.42 2.64
N LEU A 51 -2.11 -1.34 2.95
CA LEU A 51 -2.42 -2.76 3.10
C LEU A 51 -3.49 -3.01 4.18
N LEU A 52 -3.40 -2.30 5.32
CA LEU A 52 -4.40 -2.38 6.38
C LEU A 52 -5.76 -1.84 5.92
N VAL A 53 -5.77 -0.69 5.24
CA VAL A 53 -6.99 -0.09 4.67
C VAL A 53 -7.63 -1.05 3.68
N VAL A 54 -6.87 -1.64 2.75
CA VAL A 54 -7.35 -2.64 1.80
C VAL A 54 -7.98 -3.83 2.53
N ARG A 55 -7.33 -4.35 3.59
CA ARG A 55 -7.82 -5.51 4.35
C ARG A 55 -9.18 -5.28 4.99
N ILE A 56 -9.44 -4.07 5.48
CA ILE A 56 -10.68 -3.74 6.19
C ILE A 56 -11.79 -3.25 5.26
N ARG A 57 -11.54 -2.96 3.97
CA ARG A 57 -12.53 -2.38 3.02
C ARG A 57 -13.84 -3.15 2.90
N ASN A 58 -13.83 -4.46 3.15
CA ASN A 58 -15.03 -5.30 3.09
C ASN A 58 -15.77 -5.45 4.43
N MET A 59 -15.36 -4.73 5.48
CA MET A 59 -16.04 -4.71 6.77
C MET A 59 -17.23 -3.75 6.77
N SER A 60 -17.97 -3.67 7.87
CA SER A 60 -19.10 -2.74 7.97
C SER A 60 -18.65 -1.28 7.77
N PRO A 61 -19.42 -0.43 7.06
CA PRO A 61 -18.99 0.92 6.71
C PRO A 61 -18.59 1.77 7.93
N HIS A 62 -19.27 1.59 9.06
CA HIS A 62 -18.94 2.26 10.31
C HIS A 62 -17.55 1.87 10.84
N LEU A 63 -17.23 0.57 10.84
CA LEU A 63 -15.92 0.10 11.28
C LEU A 63 -14.82 0.57 10.34
N VAL A 64 -15.07 0.54 9.03
CA VAL A 64 -14.10 1.03 8.03
C VAL A 64 -13.75 2.49 8.30
N GLN A 65 -14.75 3.36 8.47
CA GLN A 65 -14.52 4.78 8.74
C GLN A 65 -13.77 5.01 10.05
N LEU A 66 -14.15 4.31 11.12
CA LEU A 66 -13.51 4.43 12.42
C LEU A 66 -12.03 4.02 12.37
N TRP A 67 -11.73 2.85 11.79
CA TRP A 67 -10.37 2.35 11.70
C TRP A 67 -9.51 3.19 10.75
N GLN A 68 -10.04 3.61 9.61
CA GLN A 68 -9.33 4.52 8.71
C GLN A 68 -8.99 5.85 9.36
N LYS A 69 -9.93 6.41 10.15
CA LYS A 69 -9.70 7.63 10.91
C LYS A 69 -8.61 7.43 11.96
N ASN A 70 -8.73 6.41 12.80
CA ASN A 70 -7.74 6.14 13.85
C ASN A 70 -6.33 5.90 13.27
N LEU A 71 -6.23 5.15 12.17
CA LEU A 71 -4.95 4.87 11.52
C LEU A 71 -4.29 6.13 10.97
N GLN A 72 -5.08 7.01 10.33
CA GLN A 72 -4.60 8.31 9.86
C GLN A 72 -4.19 9.19 11.03
N ASP A 73 -5.02 9.31 12.07
CA ASP A 73 -4.75 10.14 13.24
C ASP A 73 -3.43 9.71 13.92
N GLN A 74 -3.22 8.40 14.14
CA GLN A 74 -1.97 7.86 14.71
C GLN A 74 -0.74 8.13 13.82
N PHE A 75 -0.89 8.00 12.51
CA PHE A 75 0.18 8.34 11.58
C PHE A 75 0.55 9.82 11.66
N PHE A 76 -0.44 10.72 11.67
CA PHE A 76 -0.19 12.16 11.75
C PHE A 76 0.41 12.59 13.08
N PHE A 77 0.04 11.96 14.19
CA PHE A 77 0.71 12.18 15.49
C PHE A 77 2.18 11.76 15.43
N ALA A 78 2.47 10.56 14.91
CA ALA A 78 3.86 10.10 14.77
C ALA A 78 4.67 10.97 13.79
N ALA A 79 4.05 11.47 12.72
CA ALA A 79 4.66 12.37 11.77
C ALA A 79 4.97 13.74 12.40
N GLU A 80 4.05 14.29 13.19
CA GLU A 80 4.25 15.55 13.89
C GLU A 80 5.35 15.45 14.95
N ASP A 81 5.31 14.42 15.80
CA ASP A 81 6.39 14.13 16.76
C ASP A 81 7.74 14.01 16.05
N GLY A 82 7.73 13.35 14.90
CA GLY A 82 8.90 13.19 14.09
C GLY A 82 9.52 14.46 13.52
N MET A 83 8.67 15.41 13.12
CA MET A 83 9.10 16.73 12.65
C MET A 83 9.65 17.61 13.77
N VAL A 84 9.22 17.37 15.00
CA VAL A 84 9.70 18.09 16.19
C VAL A 84 11.07 17.56 16.64
N ILE A 85 11.28 16.24 16.60
CA ILE A 85 12.50 15.60 17.12
C ILE A 85 13.66 15.65 16.10
N ASN A 86 13.40 15.47 14.81
CA ASN A 86 14.46 15.18 13.82
C ASN A 86 14.80 16.33 12.87
N HIS A 87 14.19 17.52 12.97
CA HIS A 87 14.37 18.55 11.93
C HIS A 87 14.50 19.99 12.45
N GLU A 88 14.65 20.17 13.77
CA GLU A 88 14.57 21.50 14.42
C GLU A 88 13.40 22.37 13.90
N MET A 89 12.33 21.74 13.40
CA MET A 89 11.27 22.41 12.63
C MET A 89 10.29 23.06 13.62
N THR A 90 10.77 24.12 14.25
CA THR A 90 10.14 24.84 15.36
C THR A 90 8.93 25.65 14.92
N SER A 91 8.88 26.08 13.66
CA SER A 91 7.75 26.83 13.10
C SER A 91 6.52 25.95 12.90
N GLY A 92 5.47 26.21 13.70
CA GLY A 92 4.19 25.49 13.61
C GLY A 92 3.49 25.64 12.26
N SER A 93 3.70 26.74 11.52
CA SER A 93 3.11 26.93 10.19
C SER A 93 3.76 26.06 9.12
N VAL A 94 5.07 25.79 9.23
CA VAL A 94 5.81 24.90 8.33
C VAL A 94 5.39 23.45 8.58
N ARG A 95 5.28 23.02 9.85
CA ARG A 95 4.75 21.70 10.20
C ARG A 95 3.33 21.50 9.67
N ALA A 96 2.44 22.46 9.88
CA ALA A 96 1.06 22.37 9.40
C ALA A 96 0.96 22.29 7.87
N LYS A 97 1.85 22.99 7.14
CA LYS A 97 1.93 22.87 5.68
C LYS A 97 2.39 21.47 5.27
N TYR A 98 3.47 20.98 5.88
CA TYR A 98 4.02 19.67 5.55
C TYR A 98 3.03 18.53 5.84
N LEU A 99 2.30 18.57 6.96
CA LEU A 99 1.26 17.59 7.27
C LEU A 99 0.12 17.62 6.23
N LYS A 100 -0.24 18.79 5.70
CA LYS A 100 -1.19 18.87 4.58
C LYS A 100 -0.65 18.22 3.31
N ASP A 101 0.63 18.45 3.01
CA ASP A 101 1.28 17.83 1.85
C ASP A 101 1.33 16.30 1.98
N LEU A 102 1.65 15.78 3.17
CA LEU A 102 1.56 14.34 3.48
C LEU A 102 0.13 13.80 3.32
N TYR A 103 -0.89 14.56 3.72
CA TYR A 103 -2.29 14.15 3.51
C TYR A 103 -2.65 14.04 2.02
N VAL A 104 -2.18 14.98 1.20
CA VAL A 104 -2.35 14.91 -0.27
C VAL A 104 -1.61 13.70 -0.84
N GLN A 105 -0.36 13.46 -0.41
CA GLN A 105 0.43 12.30 -0.82
C GLN A 105 -0.27 10.99 -0.47
N TRP A 106 -0.81 10.86 0.75
CA TRP A 106 -1.57 9.68 1.17
C TRP A 106 -2.76 9.39 0.26
N ARG A 107 -3.54 10.42 -0.09
CA ARG A 107 -4.66 10.30 -1.02
C ARG A 107 -4.21 9.92 -2.44
N GLY A 108 -3.10 10.49 -2.90
CA GLY A 108 -2.49 10.15 -4.19
C GLY A 108 -2.01 8.69 -4.24
N LEU A 109 -1.38 8.22 -3.16
CA LEU A 109 -0.88 6.85 -3.03
C LEU A 109 -2.03 5.82 -3.07
N ILE A 110 -3.13 6.06 -2.35
CA ILE A 110 -4.31 5.19 -2.43
C ILE A 110 -4.82 5.11 -3.88
N ALA A 111 -4.97 6.26 -4.55
CA ALA A 111 -5.49 6.30 -5.91
C ALA A 111 -4.56 5.58 -6.89
N ALA A 112 -3.24 5.78 -6.77
CA ALA A 112 -2.26 5.12 -7.62
C ALA A 112 -2.26 3.60 -7.44
N TYR A 113 -2.21 3.11 -6.19
CA TYR A 113 -2.17 1.67 -5.92
C TYR A 113 -3.49 0.96 -6.22
N ASP A 114 -4.63 1.61 -5.97
CA ASP A 114 -5.93 1.03 -6.34
C ASP A 114 -6.10 0.89 -7.85
N GLU A 115 -5.53 1.81 -8.63
CA GLU A 115 -5.56 1.75 -10.09
C GLU A 115 -4.57 0.72 -10.62
N ASP A 116 -3.34 0.66 -10.09
CA ASP A 116 -2.31 -0.28 -10.52
C ASP A 116 -2.71 -1.74 -10.27
N ILE A 117 -3.19 -2.06 -9.06
CA ILE A 117 -3.65 -3.42 -8.73
C ILE A 117 -4.85 -3.83 -9.58
N ARG A 118 -5.75 -2.88 -9.90
CA ARG A 118 -6.90 -3.15 -10.77
C ARG A 118 -6.47 -3.47 -12.20
N HIS A 119 -5.52 -2.71 -12.75
CA HIS A 119 -4.97 -3.00 -14.07
C HIS A 119 -4.25 -4.34 -14.10
N LEU A 120 -3.45 -4.65 -13.09
CA LEU A 120 -2.80 -5.95 -12.96
C LEU A 120 -3.82 -7.08 -12.93
N ALA A 121 -4.87 -6.95 -12.12
CA ALA A 121 -5.96 -7.91 -12.06
C ALA A 121 -6.67 -8.08 -13.42
N GLN A 122 -6.87 -6.98 -14.16
CA GLN A 122 -7.46 -6.99 -15.50
C GLN A 122 -6.62 -7.79 -16.50
N ILE A 123 -5.29 -7.57 -16.48
CA ILE A 123 -4.34 -8.29 -17.34
C ILE A 123 -4.33 -9.78 -17.00
N VAL A 124 -4.26 -10.12 -15.71
CA VAL A 124 -4.25 -11.51 -15.26
C VAL A 124 -5.56 -12.22 -15.62
N SER A 125 -6.70 -11.55 -15.47
CA SER A 125 -8.02 -12.08 -15.87
C SER A 125 -8.11 -12.33 -17.38
N TYR A 126 -7.67 -11.36 -18.19
CA TYR A 126 -7.57 -11.50 -19.65
C TYR A 126 -6.74 -12.72 -20.07
N ILE A 127 -5.56 -12.90 -19.48
CA ILE A 127 -4.69 -14.04 -19.77
C ILE A 127 -5.41 -15.35 -19.41
N ARG A 128 -6.03 -15.41 -18.23
CA ARG A 128 -6.73 -16.62 -17.77
C ARG A 128 -7.88 -17.03 -18.70
N HIS A 129 -8.75 -16.09 -19.08
CA HIS A 129 -9.86 -16.39 -19.99
C HIS A 129 -9.37 -16.75 -21.39
N THR A 130 -8.36 -16.05 -21.91
CA THR A 130 -7.77 -16.35 -23.22
C THR A 130 -7.19 -17.77 -23.24
N LEU A 131 -6.48 -18.19 -22.19
CA LEU A 131 -5.96 -19.56 -22.09
C LEU A 131 -7.07 -20.60 -22.00
N GLN A 132 -8.13 -20.33 -21.23
CA GLN A 132 -9.29 -21.23 -21.14
C GLN A 132 -10.00 -21.39 -22.50
N ASP A 133 -10.17 -20.30 -23.25
CA ASP A 133 -10.78 -20.36 -24.57
C ASP A 133 -9.88 -21.12 -25.57
N LEU A 134 -8.57 -20.93 -25.48
CA LEU A 134 -7.59 -21.66 -26.30
C LEU A 134 -7.55 -23.16 -25.97
N ASP A 135 -7.61 -23.53 -24.69
CA ASP A 135 -7.69 -24.93 -24.24
C ASP A 135 -8.98 -25.62 -24.73
N GLY A 136 -10.05 -24.85 -24.94
CA GLY A 136 -11.30 -25.33 -25.51
C GLY A 136 -11.23 -25.68 -27.01
N ILE A 137 -10.17 -25.26 -27.70
CA ILE A 137 -9.99 -25.51 -29.14
C ILE A 137 -9.27 -26.85 -29.34
N LEU A 138 -10.03 -27.85 -29.78
CA LEU A 138 -9.57 -29.23 -29.92
C LEU A 138 -8.79 -29.47 -31.22
N ALA A 139 -8.91 -28.58 -32.22
CA ALA A 139 -8.29 -28.74 -33.53
C ALA A 139 -7.51 -27.49 -33.98
N VAL A 140 -6.24 -27.68 -34.38
CA VAL A 140 -5.34 -26.60 -34.83
C VAL A 140 -5.92 -25.70 -35.94
N PRO A 141 -6.66 -26.21 -36.95
CA PRO A 141 -7.28 -25.35 -37.96
C PRO A 141 -8.29 -24.33 -37.41
N GLU A 142 -8.91 -24.62 -36.26
CA GLU A 142 -9.91 -23.74 -35.64
C GLU A 142 -9.26 -22.52 -34.98
N LEU A 143 -7.97 -22.60 -34.61
CA LEU A 143 -7.21 -21.46 -34.09
C LEU A 143 -7.15 -20.28 -35.06
N VAL A 144 -7.24 -20.53 -36.37
CA VAL A 144 -7.22 -19.48 -37.40
C VAL A 144 -8.40 -18.51 -37.24
N ASN A 145 -9.51 -18.99 -36.67
CA ASN A 145 -10.70 -18.18 -36.43
C ASN A 145 -10.77 -17.64 -34.99
N PHE A 146 -9.78 -17.93 -34.15
CA PHE A 146 -9.75 -17.47 -32.77
C PHE A 146 -9.65 -15.95 -32.71
N LYS A 147 -10.50 -15.33 -31.88
CA LYS A 147 -10.50 -13.90 -31.66
C LYS A 147 -10.19 -13.62 -30.22
N PHE A 148 -9.11 -12.88 -30.00
CA PHE A 148 -8.81 -12.34 -28.68
C PHE A 148 -9.93 -11.43 -28.23
N MET A 149 -10.31 -11.58 -26.96
CA MET A 149 -11.28 -10.69 -26.33
C MET A 149 -10.72 -9.27 -26.20
N ASN A 150 -11.63 -8.31 -26.02
CA ASN A 150 -11.23 -6.93 -25.72
C ASN A 150 -10.91 -6.82 -24.22
N ILE A 151 -9.70 -6.37 -23.88
CA ILE A 151 -9.28 -6.17 -22.48
C ILE A 151 -10.22 -5.23 -21.72
N SER A 152 -10.83 -4.24 -22.37
CA SER A 152 -11.80 -3.34 -21.73
C SER A 152 -13.05 -4.07 -21.22
N ALA A 153 -13.40 -5.23 -21.81
CA ALA A 153 -14.52 -6.06 -21.33
C ALA A 153 -14.21 -6.73 -19.98
N GLU A 154 -12.94 -7.02 -19.69
CA GLU A 154 -12.51 -7.62 -18.41
C GLU A 154 -12.69 -6.70 -17.21
N LYS A 155 -12.78 -5.38 -17.45
CA LYS A 155 -12.96 -4.38 -16.39
C LYS A 155 -14.25 -4.61 -15.58
N ALA A 156 -15.29 -5.16 -16.20
CA ALA A 156 -16.54 -5.51 -15.53
C ALA A 156 -16.40 -6.77 -14.66
N SER A 157 -15.66 -7.78 -15.13
CA SER A 157 -15.45 -9.05 -14.44
C SER A 157 -14.64 -8.89 -13.16
N ILE A 158 -13.58 -8.07 -13.19
CA ILE A 158 -12.72 -7.80 -12.02
C ILE A 158 -13.38 -6.92 -10.94
N ALA A 159 -14.50 -6.27 -11.26
CA ALA A 159 -15.23 -5.43 -10.31
C ALA A 159 -16.20 -6.25 -9.43
N LEU A 160 -16.46 -7.51 -9.77
CA LEU A 160 -17.36 -8.37 -9.02
C LEU A 160 -16.64 -8.99 -7.82
N PRO A 161 -17.22 -8.95 -6.60
CA PRO A 161 -16.67 -9.65 -5.46
C PRO A 161 -16.65 -11.16 -5.71
N SER A 162 -15.59 -11.84 -5.27
CA SER A 162 -15.45 -13.29 -5.47
C SER A 162 -16.55 -14.06 -4.74
N LYS A 163 -17.05 -15.16 -5.32
CA LYS A 163 -18.02 -16.06 -4.68
C LYS A 163 -17.51 -16.64 -3.36
N THR A 164 -16.21 -16.90 -3.26
CA THR A 164 -15.55 -17.36 -2.03
C THR A 164 -15.46 -16.29 -0.93
N MET A 165 -15.75 -15.01 -1.23
CA MET A 165 -15.83 -13.97 -0.19
C MET A 165 -17.12 -14.02 0.63
N SER A 166 -18.19 -14.64 0.10
CA SER A 166 -19.44 -14.86 0.83
C SER A 166 -19.44 -16.12 1.69
N GLU A 167 -18.41 -16.96 1.54
CA GLU A 167 -18.25 -18.16 2.34
C GLU A 167 -17.66 -17.78 3.71
N PRO A 168 -18.22 -18.27 4.83
CA PRO A 168 -17.62 -18.05 6.14
C PRO A 168 -16.23 -18.68 6.15
N PHE A 169 -15.22 -17.93 6.60
CA PHE A 169 -13.89 -18.49 6.82
C PHE A 169 -13.98 -19.69 7.77
N GLU A 170 -13.41 -20.83 7.41
CA GLU A 170 -13.35 -22.01 8.28
C GLU A 170 -12.59 -21.64 9.57
N THR A 171 -13.32 -21.47 10.67
CA THR A 171 -12.73 -21.23 11.99
C THR A 171 -12.33 -22.58 12.59
N ASP A 172 -11.22 -23.17 12.13
CA ASP A 172 -10.66 -24.36 12.79
C ASP A 172 -9.88 -23.95 14.04
N HIS A 173 -10.60 -23.43 15.04
CA HIS A 173 -10.07 -23.28 16.39
C HIS A 173 -10.19 -24.62 17.10
N LYS A 174 -9.32 -25.57 16.74
CA LYS A 174 -9.01 -26.70 17.62
C LYS A 174 -8.45 -26.11 18.90
N LYS A 175 -9.29 -26.07 19.94
CA LYS A 175 -8.93 -25.81 21.33
C LYS A 175 -7.72 -26.66 21.67
N GLN A 176 -6.53 -26.06 21.71
CA GLN A 176 -5.41 -26.62 22.46
C GLN A 176 -5.87 -26.65 23.92
N LYS A 177 -6.26 -27.84 24.38
CA LYS A 177 -6.37 -28.12 25.81
C LYS A 177 -4.96 -28.00 26.38
N VAL A 178 -4.76 -26.98 27.21
CA VAL A 178 -3.74 -26.99 28.26
C VAL A 178 -4.34 -27.74 29.45
#